data_AF-A0A7W1KDV0-F1
#
_entry.id   AF-A0A7W1KDV0-F1
#
_cell.length_a   1.000
_cell.length_b   1.000
_cell.length_c   1.000
_cell.angle_alpha   90.00
_cell.angle_beta   90.00
_cell.angle_gamma   90.00
#
_symmetry.space_group_name_H-M   'P 1'
#
loop_
_entity.id
_entity.type
_entity.pdbx_description
1 polymer ?
#
loop_
_entity_poly.entity_id
_entity_poly.type
_entity_poly.pdbx_seq_one_letter_code
_entity_poly.pdbx_strand_id
1 'polypeptide(L)'
;MTIIVQCASLIVGLHTLNLFLDQHHYAHLTSVAIVQQCQEFYEVEGLLAYAKALCAINKSMKITHYRLQRGNITVVRNENHTVALEVIFNKKTYKTLVHSS
;
A
#
# COMPACT_ATOMS: atom_id res chain seq x y z
N MET A 1 12.92 4.45 2.10
CA MET A 1 13.37 3.77 0.87
C MET A 1 13.82 2.32 1.13
N THR A 2 14.42 2.02 2.29
CA THR A 2 14.86 0.67 2.71
C THR A 2 13.73 -0.35 2.92
N ILE A 3 12.58 0.06 3.48
CA ILE A 3 11.47 -0.86 3.80
C ILE A 3 10.81 -1.43 2.54
N ILE A 4 10.62 -0.63 1.49
CA ILE A 4 10.00 -1.07 0.22
C ILE A 4 10.87 -2.11 -0.50
N VAL A 5 12.19 -1.91 -0.51
CA VAL A 5 13.14 -2.88 -1.08
C VAL A 5 13.16 -4.17 -0.28
N GLN A 6 13.06 -4.10 1.06
CA GLN A 6 12.98 -5.28 1.91
C GLN A 6 11.68 -6.07 1.71
N CYS A 7 10.55 -5.40 1.52
CA CYS A 7 9.27 -6.07 1.22
C CYS A 7 9.27 -6.72 -0.18
N ALA A 8 9.81 -6.06 -1.21
CA ALA A 8 9.93 -6.65 -2.54
C ALA A 8 10.84 -7.89 -2.54
N SER A 9 12.00 -7.81 -1.87
CA SER A 9 12.91 -8.94 -1.70
C SER A 9 12.29 -10.08 -0.89
N LEU A 10 11.48 -9.76 0.13
CA LEU A 10 10.75 -10.75 0.93
C LEU A 10 9.66 -11.43 0.09
N ILE A 11 8.91 -10.69 -0.73
CA ILE A 11 7.90 -11.23 -1.65
C ILE A 11 8.55 -12.17 -2.65
N VAL A 12 9.63 -11.75 -3.32
CA VAL A 12 10.35 -12.60 -4.29
C VAL A 12 10.95 -13.83 -3.60
N GLY A 13 11.53 -13.66 -2.41
CA GLY A 13 12.06 -14.76 -1.60
C GLY A 13 10.97 -15.77 -1.20
N LEU A 14 9.82 -15.28 -0.73
CA LEU A 14 8.65 -16.11 -0.40
C LEU A 14 8.04 -16.78 -1.62
N HIS A 15 7.99 -16.09 -2.76
CA HIS A 15 7.45 -16.65 -3.99
C HIS A 15 8.36 -17.76 -4.53
N THR A 16 9.68 -17.57 -4.45
CA THR A 16 10.69 -18.57 -4.82
C THR A 16 10.67 -19.76 -3.86
N LEU A 17 10.53 -19.51 -2.55
CA LEU A 17 10.37 -20.55 -1.54
C LEU A 17 9.07 -21.35 -1.77
N ASN A 18 7.98 -20.66 -2.12
CA ASN A 18 6.70 -21.31 -2.44
C ASN A 18 6.85 -22.22 -3.66
N LEU A 19 7.49 -21.77 -4.74
CA LEU A 19 7.78 -22.60 -5.92
C LEU A 19 8.63 -23.83 -5.58
N PHE A 20 9.63 -23.68 -4.69
CA PHE A 20 10.46 -24.79 -4.22
C PHE A 20 9.68 -25.79 -3.35
N LEU A 21 8.83 -25.28 -2.46
CA LEU A 21 7.98 -26.08 -1.58
C LEU A 21 6.86 -26.82 -2.34
N ASP A 22 6.32 -26.19 -3.39
CA ASP A 22 5.34 -26.76 -4.32
C ASP A 22 5.97 -27.92 -5.11
N GLN A 23 7.24 -27.81 -5.51
CA GLN A 23 8.00 -28.92 -6.10
C GLN A 23 8.19 -30.12 -5.14
N HIS A 24 8.03 -29.92 -3.83
CA HIS A 24 8.21 -30.96 -2.81
C HIS A 24 6.92 -31.37 -2.07
N HIS A 25 5.74 -30.89 -2.46
CA HIS A 25 4.44 -31.18 -1.80
C HIS A 25 4.37 -30.82 -0.30
N TYR A 26 5.19 -29.87 0.19
CA TYR A 26 5.15 -29.43 1.59
C TYR A 26 4.74 -27.95 1.66
N ALA A 27 3.54 -27.66 2.18
CA ALA A 27 3.05 -26.33 2.58
C ALA A 27 2.26 -25.52 1.54
N HIS A 28 0.96 -25.82 1.45
CA HIS A 28 0.01 -25.12 0.59
C HIS A 28 -0.76 -23.97 1.25
N LEU A 29 -0.70 -23.81 2.58
CA LEU A 29 -1.63 -22.92 3.30
C LEU A 29 -0.97 -21.70 3.94
N THR A 30 0.24 -21.83 4.47
CA THR A 30 0.98 -20.71 5.07
C THR A 30 1.59 -19.77 4.03
N SER A 31 2.01 -20.28 2.88
CA SER A 31 2.62 -19.44 1.82
C SER A 31 1.60 -18.53 1.14
N VAL A 32 0.38 -19.04 0.86
CA VAL A 32 -0.67 -18.29 0.16
C VAL A 32 -1.15 -17.09 0.97
N ALA A 33 -1.36 -17.26 2.27
CA ALA A 33 -1.79 -16.17 3.15
C ALA A 33 -0.73 -15.06 3.25
N ILE A 34 0.55 -15.42 3.35
CA ILE A 34 1.65 -14.45 3.41
C ILE A 34 1.78 -13.72 2.07
N VAL A 35 1.71 -14.43 0.94
CA VAL A 35 1.75 -13.81 -0.40
C VAL A 35 0.60 -12.82 -0.59
N GLN A 36 -0.62 -13.18 -0.17
CA GLN A 36 -1.79 -12.28 -0.23
C GLN A 36 -1.60 -11.02 0.63
N GLN A 37 -1.09 -11.16 1.86
CA GLN A 37 -0.80 -10.01 2.72
C GLN A 37 0.27 -9.10 2.14
N CYS A 38 1.32 -9.67 1.54
CA CYS A 38 2.38 -8.87 0.95
C CYS A 38 1.93 -8.17 -0.33
N GLN A 39 1.07 -8.81 -1.13
CA GLN A 39 0.44 -8.17 -2.29
C GLN A 39 -0.47 -7.02 -1.86
N GLU A 40 -1.32 -7.24 -0.85
CA GLU A 40 -2.17 -6.20 -0.27
C GLU A 40 -1.32 -5.00 0.21
N PHE A 41 -0.22 -5.27 0.92
CA PHE A 41 0.71 -4.24 1.37
C PHE A 41 1.31 -3.45 0.19
N TYR A 42 1.79 -4.13 -0.86
CA TYR A 42 2.37 -3.48 -2.04
C TYR A 42 1.35 -2.58 -2.77
N GLU A 43 0.12 -3.06 -2.94
CA GLU A 43 -0.93 -2.28 -3.59
C GLU A 43 -1.32 -1.04 -2.77
N VAL A 44 -1.43 -1.19 -1.45
CA VAL A 44 -1.72 -0.06 -0.54
C VAL A 44 -0.58 0.97 -0.55
N GLU A 45 0.68 0.55 -0.45
CA GLU A 45 1.83 1.46 -0.53
C GLU A 45 1.88 2.21 -1.86
N GLY A 46 1.54 1.54 -2.97
CA GLY A 46 1.40 2.17 -4.29
C GLY A 46 0.30 3.24 -4.33
N LEU A 47 -0.88 2.94 -3.77
CA LEU A 47 -2.00 3.89 -3.66
C LEU A 47 -1.63 5.09 -2.77
N LEU A 48 -0.91 4.85 -1.67
CA LEU A 48 -0.42 5.90 -0.78
C LEU A 48 0.64 6.79 -1.45
N ALA A 49 1.55 6.22 -2.23
CA ALA A 49 2.53 6.99 -3.01
C ALA A 49 1.85 7.87 -4.07
N TYR A 50 0.84 7.34 -4.76
CA TYR A 50 0.03 8.10 -5.71
C TYR A 50 -0.72 9.25 -5.01
N ALA A 51 -1.33 8.99 -3.86
CA ALA A 51 -2.00 10.01 -3.06
C ALA A 51 -1.03 11.12 -2.60
N LYS A 52 0.19 10.77 -2.17
CA LYS A 52 1.26 11.73 -1.84
C LYS A 52 1.61 12.63 -3.03
N ALA A 53 1.75 12.05 -4.22
CA ALA A 53 2.04 12.81 -5.44
C ALA A 53 0.90 13.79 -5.79
N LEU A 54 -0.36 13.34 -5.71
CA LEU A 54 -1.53 14.22 -5.91
C LEU A 54 -1.54 15.40 -4.93
N CYS A 55 -1.17 15.15 -3.67
CA CYS A 55 -1.11 16.19 -2.64
C CYS A 55 0.03 17.19 -2.84
N ALA A 56 1.14 16.76 -3.42
CA ALA A 56 2.27 17.63 -3.77
C ALA A 56 1.91 18.55 -4.95
N ILE A 57 1.17 18.04 -5.94
CA ILE A 57 0.74 18.80 -7.11
C ILE A 57 -0.37 19.81 -6.73
N ASN A 58 -1.37 19.38 -5.95
CA ASN A 58 -2.50 20.23 -5.59
C ASN A 58 -2.43 20.72 -4.14
N LYS A 59 -1.65 21.78 -3.92
CA LYS A 59 -1.38 22.33 -2.57
C LYS A 59 -2.59 23.01 -1.90
N SER A 60 -3.60 23.42 -2.67
CA SER A 60 -4.80 24.11 -2.19
C SER A 60 -5.97 23.17 -1.83
N MET A 61 -5.84 21.87 -2.08
CA MET A 61 -6.91 20.90 -1.84
C MET A 61 -7.17 20.69 -0.35
N LYS A 62 -8.37 21.03 0.14
CA LYS A 62 -8.82 20.81 1.54
C LYS A 62 -9.29 19.37 1.79
N ILE A 63 -10.30 18.91 1.06
CA ILE A 63 -10.80 17.52 1.12
C ILE A 63 -11.08 17.05 -0.30
N THR A 64 -10.60 15.87 -0.68
CA THR A 64 -10.90 15.29 -2.00
C THR A 64 -10.93 13.77 -1.95
N HIS A 65 -11.90 13.20 -2.65
CA HIS A 65 -12.10 11.77 -2.75
C HIS A 65 -11.76 11.31 -4.16
N TYR A 66 -10.86 10.33 -4.28
CA TYR A 66 -10.51 9.68 -5.53
C TYR A 66 -10.99 8.24 -5.49
N ARG A 67 -11.87 7.89 -6.42
CA ARG A 67 -12.32 6.51 -6.62
C ARG A 67 -11.48 5.88 -7.71
N LEU A 68 -10.65 4.90 -7.34
CA LEU A 68 -9.84 4.12 -8.29
C LEU A 68 -10.43 2.73 -8.44
N GLN A 69 -10.10 2.04 -9.53
CA GLN A 69 -10.56 0.67 -9.77
C GLN A 69 -10.16 -0.29 -8.64
N ARG A 70 -8.99 -0.04 -8.03
CA ARG A 70 -8.43 -0.90 -6.98
C ARG A 70 -8.70 -0.42 -5.56
N GLY A 71 -9.19 0.80 -5.34
CA GLY A 71 -9.41 1.33 -3.99
C GLY A 71 -9.88 2.77 -3.98
N ASN A 72 -10.31 3.25 -2.82
CA ASN A 72 -10.71 4.65 -2.64
C ASN A 72 -9.64 5.39 -1.84
N ILE A 73 -9.32 6.61 -2.24
CA ILE A 73 -8.38 7.48 -1.57
C ILE A 73 -9.12 8.73 -1.10
N THR A 74 -9.04 9.03 0.19
CA THR A 74 -9.50 10.30 0.76
C THR A 74 -8.29 11.09 1.19
N VAL A 75 -8.19 12.32 0.70
CA VAL A 75 -7.17 13.30 1.07
C VAL A 75 -7.82 14.36 1.93
N VAL A 76 -7.32 14.58 3.15
CA VAL A 76 -7.75 15.65 4.06
C VAL A 76 -6.54 16.50 4.42
N ARG A 77 -6.48 17.72 3.92
CA ARG A 77 -5.44 18.70 4.28
C ARG A 77 -5.97 19.57 5.41
N ASN A 78 -5.28 19.51 6.55
CA ASN A 78 -5.58 20.33 7.70
C ASN A 78 -4.89 21.70 7.59
N GLU A 79 -5.33 22.68 8.38
CA GLU A 79 -4.82 24.06 8.34
C GLU A 79 -3.30 24.15 8.60
N ASN A 80 -2.76 23.18 9.35
CA ASN A 80 -1.32 23.08 9.68
C ASN A 80 -0.47 22.47 8.55
N HIS A 81 -0.91 22.49 7.29
CA HIS A 81 -0.21 21.87 6.15
C HIS A 81 0.05 20.35 6.28
N THR A 82 -0.55 19.71 7.29
CA THR A 82 -0.54 18.26 7.46
C THR A 82 -1.66 17.65 6.63
N VAL A 83 -1.30 16.72 5.76
CA VAL A 83 -2.24 15.99 4.91
C VAL A 83 -2.45 14.60 5.49
N ALA A 84 -3.66 14.32 5.95
CA ALA A 84 -4.11 12.98 6.27
C ALA A 84 -4.59 12.28 5.00
N LEU A 85 -4.01 11.12 4.72
CA LEU A 85 -4.39 10.25 3.61
C LEU A 85 -5.04 9.00 4.18
N GLU A 86 -6.22 8.68 3.66
CA GLU A 86 -6.92 7.43 3.97
C GLU A 86 -7.13 6.64 2.69
N VAL A 87 -6.70 5.39 2.68
CA VAL A 87 -6.91 4.46 1.57
C VAL A 87 -7.83 3.34 2.06
N ILE A 88 -8.96 3.16 1.39
CA ILE A 88 -9.88 2.05 1.65
C ILE A 88 -9.65 1.00 0.56
N PHE A 89 -9.10 -0.15 0.95
CA PHE A 89 -8.78 -1.29 0.08
C PHE A 89 -9.33 -2.57 0.71
N ASN A 90 -10.06 -3.39 -0.04
CA ASN A 90 -10.67 -4.64 0.46
C ASN A 90 -11.43 -4.50 1.80
N LYS A 91 -12.21 -3.42 1.96
CA LYS A 91 -12.94 -3.07 3.19
C LYS A 91 -12.07 -2.77 4.42
N LYS A 92 -10.74 -2.70 4.27
CA LYS A 92 -9.79 -2.23 5.30
C LYS A 92 -9.40 -0.78 5.01
N THR A 93 -9.15 -0.03 6.09
CA THR A 93 -8.75 1.38 6.01
C THR A 93 -7.30 1.53 6.45
N TYR A 94 -6.49 2.11 5.58
CA TYR A 94 -5.08 2.41 5.80
C TYR A 94 -4.92 3.92 5.90
N LYS A 95 -4.27 4.41 6.96
CA LYS A 95 -4.10 5.85 7.20
C LYS A 95 -2.63 6.21 7.25
N THR A 96 -2.27 7.34 6.68
CA THR A 96 -0.93 7.92 6.86
C THR A 96 -1.01 9.44 6.90
N LEU A 97 -0.04 10.06 7.56
CA LEU A 97 0.11 11.51 7.64
C LEU A 97 1.29 11.92 6.78
N VAL A 98 1.12 12.97 5.99
CA VAL A 98 2.14 13.54 5.13
C VAL A 98 2.29 15.00 5.47
N HIS A 99 3.50 15.41 5.82
CA HIS A 99 3.80 16.82 6.01
C HIS A 99 4.08 17.44 4.64
N SER A 100 3.25 18.38 4.20
CA SER A 100 3.55 19.13 2.98
C SER A 100 4.53 20.25 3.32
N SER A 101 5.83 19.93 3.22
CA SER A 101 6.87 20.94 3.05
C SER A 101 6.92 21.39 1.60
#